data_AF-A0A3N5YZR7-F1
#
_entry.id   AF-A0A3N5YZR7-F1
#
_cell.length_a   1.000
_cell.length_b   1.000
_cell.length_c   1.000
_cell.angle_alpha   90.00
_cell.angle_beta   90.00
_cell.angle_gamma   90.00
#
_symmetry.space_group_name_H-M   'P 1'
#
loop_
_entity.id
_entity.type
_entity.pdbx_description
1 polymer ?
#
loop_
_entity_poly.entity_id
_entity_poly.type
_entity_poly.pdbx_seq_one_letter_code
_entity_poly.pdbx_strand_id
1 'polypeptide(L)'
;FGTLAAAGVPVRMTGQDSARGTFNQRHAVLIDTETEQEYTPLAHVAPGQGRCEIHNSTLSEAAVLAFEYGYSRDYPEALVLWEAQFGDFANSAQVVIDQFLSAGEDKWGLLSGLVLLLPHGYEGQGPEHSSARIERFLQLAAEDNLQICQPSTAAQYFHMLRRQALRAWRMPLVVFTPKSMLRHADSSSPVEALTAGRFETVLADLEERPDARRVLVCTGKIVHELRAERKRRNDDTTAIISVEQLYPFPNTPLAETLARYPEAREVVWVQEEPKNMGAHFYVVPRLKAAFRRGGVRSVKRQASASPATGSGKAHQVEQKTLLALAFGTGNTEGE
;
A
#
# COMPACT_ATOMS: atom_id res chain seq x y z
N PHE A 1 -12.80 10.38 -3.10
CA PHE A 1 -13.49 11.32 -2.19
C PHE A 1 -14.78 11.87 -2.80
N GLY A 2 -14.75 12.55 -3.94
CA GLY A 2 -15.97 13.11 -4.56
C GLY A 2 -17.13 12.13 -4.72
N THR A 3 -16.87 10.88 -5.13
CA THR A 3 -17.92 9.85 -5.26
C THR A 3 -18.54 9.39 -3.93
N LEU A 4 -17.85 9.60 -2.81
CA LEU A 4 -18.38 9.32 -1.46
C LEU A 4 -19.18 10.52 -0.97
N ALA A 5 -18.61 11.72 -1.09
CA ALA A 5 -19.29 12.96 -0.71
C ALA A 5 -20.62 13.14 -1.47
N ALA A 6 -20.63 12.93 -2.78
CA ALA A 6 -21.85 13.00 -3.59
C ALA A 6 -22.91 11.95 -3.18
N ALA A 7 -22.49 10.84 -2.56
CA ALA A 7 -23.39 9.82 -2.00
C ALA A 7 -23.79 10.10 -0.54
N GLY A 8 -23.47 11.29 -0.01
CA GLY A 8 -23.78 11.69 1.36
C GLY A 8 -22.78 11.21 2.42
N VAL A 9 -21.73 10.48 2.03
CA VAL A 9 -20.73 9.94 2.97
C VAL A 9 -19.71 11.03 3.33
N PRO A 10 -19.56 11.40 4.62
CA PRO A 10 -18.56 12.38 5.03
C PRO A 10 -17.14 11.86 4.77
N VAL A 11 -16.23 12.77 4.43
CA VAL A 11 -14.81 12.48 4.24
C VAL A 11 -14.02 13.46 5.09
N ARG A 12 -13.14 12.93 5.94
CA ARG A 12 -12.22 13.71 6.77
C ARG A 12 -10.80 13.22 6.53
N MET A 13 -9.90 14.12 6.18
CA MET A 13 -8.48 13.81 6.01
C MET A 13 -7.62 14.82 6.77
N THR A 14 -6.73 14.33 7.63
CA THR A 14 -5.83 15.18 8.40
C THR A 14 -4.40 14.66 8.33
N GLY A 15 -3.45 15.57 8.13
CA GLY A 15 -2.02 15.24 8.10
C GLY A 15 -1.19 16.46 7.77
N GLN A 16 0.13 16.37 7.92
CA GLN A 16 1.03 17.47 7.62
C GLN A 16 1.04 17.73 6.11
N ASP A 17 0.70 18.96 5.70
CA ASP A 17 0.60 19.38 4.30
C ASP A 17 -0.37 18.55 3.44
N SER A 18 -1.30 17.82 4.05
CA SER A 18 -2.21 16.91 3.33
C SER A 18 -3.16 17.62 2.36
N ALA A 19 -3.46 18.90 2.58
CA ALA A 19 -4.30 19.69 1.68
C ALA A 19 -3.70 19.80 0.26
N ARG A 20 -2.41 20.15 0.16
CA ARG A 20 -1.65 20.13 -1.10
C ARG A 20 -1.18 18.71 -1.45
N GLY A 21 -0.89 17.92 -0.42
CA GLY A 21 -0.13 16.69 -0.47
C GLY A 21 1.37 16.96 -0.38
N THR A 22 2.07 16.18 0.45
CA THR A 22 3.54 16.25 0.63
C THR A 22 4.28 16.22 -0.70
N PHE A 23 3.83 15.37 -1.62
CA PHE A 23 4.45 15.18 -2.93
C PHE A 23 3.84 16.10 -4.00
N ASN A 24 3.11 17.16 -3.64
CA ASN A 24 2.48 18.10 -4.57
C ASN A 24 1.62 17.39 -5.65
N GLN A 25 0.74 16.51 -5.19
CA GLN A 25 -0.07 15.62 -6.03
C GLN A 25 -1.57 15.77 -5.83
N ARG A 26 -2.01 16.35 -4.70
CA ARG A 26 -3.43 16.30 -4.29
C ARG A 26 -4.19 17.58 -4.62
N HIS A 27 -3.66 18.73 -4.21
CA HIS A 27 -4.30 20.04 -4.44
C HIS A 27 -5.80 20.05 -4.07
N ALA A 28 -6.15 19.45 -2.93
CA ALA A 28 -7.52 19.37 -2.45
C ALA A 28 -8.04 20.72 -1.94
N VAL A 29 -7.15 21.57 -1.45
CA VAL A 29 -7.42 22.97 -1.12
C VAL A 29 -6.58 23.84 -2.06
N LEU A 30 -7.25 24.74 -2.76
CA LEU A 30 -6.66 25.74 -3.64
C LEU A 30 -6.53 27.05 -2.85
N ILE A 31 -5.40 27.74 -3.01
CA ILE A 31 -5.15 29.03 -2.38
C ILE A 31 -5.11 30.08 -3.49
N ASP A 32 -5.95 31.09 -3.39
CA ASP A 32 -5.94 32.22 -4.29
C ASP A 32 -4.64 33.04 -4.11
N THR A 33 -3.91 33.30 -5.19
CA THR A 33 -2.58 33.93 -5.11
C THR A 33 -2.61 35.43 -4.85
N GLU A 34 -3.78 36.07 -4.96
CA GLU A 34 -3.94 37.51 -4.72
C GLU A 34 -4.53 37.79 -3.34
N THR A 35 -5.44 36.95 -2.88
CA THR A 35 -6.25 37.15 -1.66
C THR A 35 -5.97 36.15 -0.55
N GLU A 36 -5.21 35.09 -0.83
CA GLU A 36 -4.92 33.97 0.08
C GLU A 36 -6.16 33.19 0.54
N GLN A 37 -7.32 33.40 -0.11
CA GLN A 37 -8.54 32.68 0.22
C GLN A 37 -8.42 31.21 -0.18
N GLU A 38 -8.84 30.34 0.74
CA GLU A 38 -8.90 28.90 0.51
C GLU A 38 -10.20 28.50 -0.18
N TYR A 39 -10.10 27.65 -1.19
CA TYR A 39 -11.24 27.00 -1.85
C TYR A 39 -11.03 25.49 -1.90
N THR A 40 -12.01 24.73 -1.41
CA THR A 40 -11.96 23.25 -1.41
C THR A 40 -12.97 22.70 -2.43
N PRO A 41 -12.57 22.35 -3.68
CA PRO A 41 -13.51 21.90 -4.71
C PRO A 41 -14.36 20.70 -4.27
N LEU A 42 -13.80 19.81 -3.45
CA LEU A 42 -14.50 18.62 -2.95
C LEU A 42 -15.67 18.94 -2.00
N ALA A 43 -15.75 20.16 -1.46
CA ALA A 43 -16.88 20.64 -0.66
C ALA A 43 -18.07 21.14 -1.50
N HIS A 44 -17.94 21.12 -2.84
CA HIS A 44 -18.92 21.67 -3.79
C HIS A 44 -19.23 20.73 -4.97
N VAL A 45 -19.16 19.41 -4.77
CA VAL A 45 -19.39 18.39 -5.81
C VAL A 45 -20.87 18.12 -6.10
N ALA A 46 -21.79 18.28 -5.14
CA ALA A 46 -23.22 18.05 -5.34
C ALA A 46 -24.09 18.72 -4.27
N PRO A 47 -25.35 19.13 -4.58
CA PRO A 47 -26.30 19.57 -3.56
C PRO A 47 -26.56 18.48 -2.52
N GLY A 48 -26.56 18.82 -1.23
CA GLY A 48 -26.80 17.87 -0.14
C GLY A 48 -25.69 16.83 0.07
N GLN A 49 -24.50 17.04 -0.50
CA GLN A 49 -23.35 16.14 -0.32
C GLN A 49 -22.95 15.97 1.16
N GLY A 50 -22.26 14.88 1.45
CA GLY A 50 -21.51 14.71 2.69
C GLY A 50 -20.40 15.77 2.81
N ARG A 51 -20.09 16.15 4.06
CA ARG A 51 -18.99 17.07 4.37
C ARG A 51 -17.67 16.48 3.87
N CYS A 52 -16.86 17.27 3.20
CA CYS A 52 -15.50 16.89 2.81
C CYS A 52 -14.51 17.87 3.45
N GLU A 53 -13.79 17.41 4.46
CA GLU A 53 -12.88 18.20 5.28
C GLU A 53 -11.46 17.68 5.13
N ILE A 54 -10.56 18.54 4.68
CA ILE A 54 -9.16 18.19 4.46
C ILE A 54 -8.30 19.24 5.17
N HIS A 55 -7.59 18.83 6.20
CA HIS A 55 -6.87 19.72 7.10
C HIS A 55 -5.36 19.47 7.05
N ASN A 56 -4.59 20.56 7.04
CA ASN A 56 -3.19 20.52 7.43
C ASN A 56 -3.13 20.43 8.95
N SER A 57 -2.49 19.39 9.47
CA SER A 57 -2.30 19.24 10.91
C SER A 57 -1.14 20.12 11.41
N THR A 58 -1.05 20.28 12.74
CA THR A 58 0.21 20.67 13.37
C THR A 58 1.28 19.60 13.14
N LEU A 59 2.54 19.93 13.43
CA LEU A 59 3.68 19.00 13.33
C LEU A 59 3.69 18.01 14.52
N SER A 60 2.65 17.17 14.61
CA SER A 60 2.51 16.15 15.64
C SER A 60 1.85 14.89 15.07
N GLU A 61 2.56 13.77 15.08
CA GLU A 61 1.99 12.49 14.62
C GLU A 61 1.14 11.85 15.72
N ALA A 62 1.67 11.76 16.94
CA ALA A 62 1.02 11.05 18.04
C ALA A 62 -0.34 11.65 18.43
N ALA A 63 -0.38 12.96 18.68
CA ALA A 63 -1.62 13.61 19.13
C ALA A 63 -2.68 13.66 18.02
N VAL A 64 -2.26 13.90 16.77
CA VAL A 64 -3.16 13.96 15.63
C VAL A 64 -3.70 12.57 15.30
N LEU A 65 -2.87 11.52 15.28
CA LEU A 65 -3.35 10.16 15.06
C LEU A 65 -4.32 9.71 16.16
N ALA A 66 -4.03 10.05 17.43
CA ALA A 66 -4.95 9.77 18.54
C ALA A 66 -6.30 10.50 18.39
N PHE A 67 -6.26 11.76 17.93
CA PHE A 67 -7.46 12.54 17.65
C PHE A 67 -8.29 11.90 16.54
N GLU A 68 -7.68 11.54 15.41
CA GLU A 68 -8.39 10.92 14.28
C GLU A 68 -8.89 9.52 14.62
N TYR A 69 -8.20 8.76 15.50
CA TYR A 69 -8.73 7.52 16.06
C TYR A 69 -10.03 7.78 16.84
N GLY A 70 -10.05 8.76 17.75
CA GLY A 70 -11.26 9.15 18.47
C GLY A 70 -12.39 9.57 17.54
N TYR A 71 -12.10 10.42 16.56
CA TYR A 71 -13.08 10.88 15.57
C TYR A 71 -13.69 9.71 14.77
N SER A 72 -12.86 8.78 14.30
CA SER A 72 -13.31 7.61 13.51
C SER A 72 -14.25 6.67 14.26
N ARG A 73 -14.24 6.73 15.60
CA ARG A 73 -15.12 5.93 16.45
C ARG A 73 -16.47 6.58 16.65
N ASP A 74 -16.50 7.90 16.82
CA ASP A 74 -17.73 8.65 17.06
C ASP A 74 -18.50 8.93 15.75
N TYR A 75 -17.80 8.97 14.61
CA TYR A 75 -18.37 9.14 13.27
C TYR A 75 -18.03 7.95 12.35
N PRO A 76 -18.52 6.73 12.65
CA PRO A 76 -18.21 5.54 11.86
C PRO A 76 -18.74 5.62 10.43
N GLU A 77 -19.76 6.42 10.13
CA GLU A 77 -20.24 6.65 8.77
C GLU A 77 -19.25 7.45 7.90
N ALA A 78 -18.29 8.17 8.50
CA ALA A 78 -17.31 8.97 7.79
C ALA A 78 -16.12 8.11 7.32
N LEU A 79 -15.57 8.45 6.15
CA LEU A 79 -14.23 8.04 5.78
C LEU A 79 -13.21 8.97 6.46
N VAL A 80 -12.60 8.50 7.54
CA VAL A 80 -11.58 9.24 8.31
C VAL A 80 -10.20 8.75 7.93
N LEU A 81 -9.32 9.66 7.50
CA LEU A 81 -7.95 9.37 7.09
C LEU A 81 -6.95 10.23 7.87
N TRP A 82 -5.88 9.58 8.32
CA TRP A 82 -4.65 10.22 8.75
C TRP A 82 -3.54 9.94 7.74
N GLU A 83 -2.83 10.98 7.30
CA GLU A 83 -1.68 10.85 6.39
C GLU A 83 -0.40 11.32 7.06
N ALA A 84 0.58 10.42 7.10
CA ALA A 84 1.94 10.77 7.48
C ALA A 84 2.64 11.50 6.33
N GLN A 85 3.49 12.47 6.63
CA GLN A 85 4.27 13.17 5.59
C GLN A 85 5.17 12.18 4.83
N PHE A 86 5.86 11.32 5.58
CA PHE A 86 6.46 10.08 5.11
C PHE A 86 6.04 8.96 6.05
N GLY A 87 5.87 7.74 5.55
CA GLY A 87 5.40 6.63 6.37
C GLY A 87 6.36 6.29 7.51
N ASP A 88 7.66 6.58 7.34
CA ASP A 88 8.71 6.41 8.34
C ASP A 88 8.36 7.11 9.68
N PHE A 89 7.71 8.29 9.63
CA PHE A 89 7.38 9.11 10.80
C PHE A 89 6.17 8.63 11.60
N ALA A 90 5.43 7.62 11.12
CA ALA A 90 4.34 7.02 11.89
C ALA A 90 4.83 6.35 13.19
N ASN A 91 6.13 6.06 13.27
CA ASN A 91 6.78 5.55 14.49
C ASN A 91 6.61 6.47 15.71
N SER A 92 6.48 7.80 15.52
CA SER A 92 6.23 8.75 16.61
C SER A 92 4.88 8.52 17.29
N ALA A 93 3.94 7.89 16.60
CA ALA A 93 2.61 7.57 17.10
C ALA A 93 2.45 6.10 17.53
N GLN A 94 3.56 5.39 17.82
CA GLN A 94 3.53 3.94 18.07
C GLN A 94 2.58 3.53 19.20
N VAL A 95 2.49 4.31 20.28
CA VAL A 95 1.55 4.03 21.39
C VAL A 95 0.11 3.99 20.91
N VAL A 96 -0.27 4.87 19.97
CA VAL A 96 -1.62 4.90 19.40
C VAL A 96 -1.84 3.66 18.52
N ILE A 97 -0.84 3.29 17.71
CA ILE A 97 -0.90 2.12 16.83
C ILE A 97 -1.03 0.82 17.65
N ASP A 98 -0.20 0.63 18.66
CA ASP A 98 -0.15 -0.60 19.46
C ASP A 98 -1.36 -0.68 20.41
N GLN A 99 -1.63 0.39 21.14
CA GLN A 99 -2.59 0.35 22.24
C GLN A 99 -4.01 0.72 21.82
N PHE A 100 -4.26 1.22 20.62
CA PHE A 100 -5.60 1.60 20.19
C PHE A 100 -5.94 1.00 18.83
N LEU A 101 -5.15 1.32 17.80
CA LEU A 101 -5.46 0.91 16.44
C LEU A 101 -5.51 -0.62 16.29
N SER A 102 -4.47 -1.32 16.75
CA SER A 102 -4.34 -2.78 16.54
C SER A 102 -5.10 -3.64 17.54
N ALA A 103 -5.45 -3.11 18.71
CA ALA A 103 -6.00 -3.90 19.82
C ALA A 103 -7.31 -3.34 20.40
N GLY A 104 -7.84 -2.24 19.85
CA GLY A 104 -9.01 -1.56 20.40
C GLY A 104 -10.30 -2.40 20.36
N GLU A 105 -10.48 -3.16 19.28
CA GLU A 105 -11.61 -4.10 19.15
C GLU A 105 -11.49 -5.23 20.18
N ASP A 106 -10.36 -5.93 20.24
CA ASP A 106 -10.17 -7.07 21.14
C ASP A 106 -10.29 -6.68 22.63
N LYS A 107 -9.64 -5.57 23.03
CA LYS A 107 -9.63 -5.16 24.44
C LYS A 107 -10.95 -4.58 24.93
N TRP A 108 -11.70 -3.91 24.06
CA TRP A 108 -12.80 -3.04 24.48
C TRP A 108 -14.04 -3.11 23.59
N GLY A 109 -14.06 -3.94 22.55
CA GLY A 109 -15.13 -3.99 21.55
C GLY A 109 -15.22 -2.71 20.70
N LEU A 110 -14.14 -1.92 20.63
CA LEU A 110 -14.14 -0.62 19.98
C LEU A 110 -13.67 -0.70 18.54
N LEU A 111 -14.65 -0.69 17.63
CA LEU A 111 -14.40 -0.64 16.19
C LEU A 111 -13.89 0.73 15.73
N SER A 112 -13.02 0.76 14.73
CA SER A 112 -12.52 1.98 14.11
C SER A 112 -12.36 1.80 12.60
N GLY A 113 -12.88 2.77 11.83
CA GLY A 113 -12.71 2.82 10.39
C GLY A 113 -11.47 3.59 9.91
N LEU A 114 -10.58 3.98 10.82
CA LEU A 114 -9.48 4.90 10.53
C LEU A 114 -8.54 4.35 9.44
N VAL A 115 -8.23 5.20 8.46
CA VAL A 115 -7.26 4.91 7.40
C VAL A 115 -5.93 5.59 7.73
N LEU A 116 -4.83 4.84 7.73
CA LEU A 116 -3.48 5.37 7.78
C LEU A 116 -2.90 5.37 6.36
N LEU A 117 -2.61 6.53 5.81
CA LEU A 117 -1.87 6.69 4.55
C LEU A 117 -0.40 6.90 4.87
N LEU A 118 0.43 5.91 4.53
CA LEU A 118 1.85 5.85 4.89
C LEU A 118 2.71 5.83 3.62
N PRO A 119 3.25 6.98 3.18
CA PRO A 119 4.10 7.02 2.01
C PRO A 119 5.30 6.08 2.16
N HIS A 120 5.45 5.14 1.22
CA HIS A 120 6.39 4.03 1.29
C HIS A 120 7.01 3.80 -0.09
N GLY A 121 8.32 3.54 -0.14
CA GLY A 121 9.02 3.15 -1.36
C GLY A 121 10.52 3.44 -1.32
N TYR A 122 11.30 2.49 -1.80
CA TYR A 122 12.76 2.59 -1.86
C TYR A 122 13.18 3.32 -3.14
N GLU A 123 13.56 4.59 -3.00
CA GLU A 123 13.80 5.49 -4.15
C GLU A 123 15.12 6.27 -4.02
N GLY A 124 15.99 5.86 -3.10
CA GLY A 124 17.30 6.50 -2.89
C GLY A 124 17.24 7.84 -2.14
N GLN A 125 16.12 8.16 -1.49
CA GLN A 125 15.95 9.38 -0.69
C GLN A 125 16.52 9.27 0.75
N GLY A 126 17.13 8.12 1.08
CA GLY A 126 17.74 7.89 2.38
C GLY A 126 16.85 7.13 3.37
N PRO A 127 17.36 6.92 4.60
CA PRO A 127 16.83 5.94 5.55
C PRO A 127 15.49 6.28 6.19
N GLU A 128 15.17 7.58 6.34
CA GLU A 128 13.93 8.06 7.00
C GLU A 128 12.89 8.60 5.99
N HIS A 129 13.06 8.25 4.71
CA HIS A 129 12.15 8.64 3.63
C HIS A 129 11.85 7.46 2.68
N SER A 130 11.92 6.24 3.21
CA SER A 130 11.86 5.02 2.40
C SER A 130 10.83 4.01 2.91
N SER A 131 10.70 3.83 4.22
CA SER A 131 9.97 2.70 4.78
C SER A 131 9.08 3.08 5.95
N ALA A 132 7.78 2.90 5.70
CA ALA A 132 6.74 2.83 6.72
C ALA A 132 6.79 1.58 7.64
N ARG A 133 7.84 0.74 7.55
CA ARG A 133 8.03 -0.47 8.37
C ARG A 133 6.84 -1.43 8.33
N ILE A 134 6.49 -1.87 7.12
CA ILE A 134 5.39 -2.82 6.85
C ILE A 134 5.41 -4.03 7.80
N GLU A 135 6.61 -4.54 8.10
CA GLU A 135 6.82 -5.67 9.00
C GLU A 135 6.23 -5.47 10.40
N ARG A 136 6.21 -4.23 10.90
CA ARG A 136 5.69 -3.92 12.24
C ARG A 136 4.17 -4.04 12.28
N PHE A 137 3.49 -3.52 11.26
CA PHE A 137 2.04 -3.67 11.15
C PHE A 137 1.64 -5.14 10.93
N LEU A 138 2.40 -5.89 10.13
CA LEU A 138 2.16 -7.33 9.95
C LEU A 138 2.41 -8.13 11.22
N GLN A 139 3.34 -7.70 12.09
CA GLN A 139 3.56 -8.32 13.40
C GLN A 139 2.38 -8.11 14.35
N LEU A 140 1.71 -6.95 14.27
CA LEU A 140 0.53 -6.64 15.05
C LEU A 140 -0.75 -7.32 14.52
N ALA A 141 -0.69 -7.91 13.33
CA ALA A 141 -1.87 -8.41 12.64
C ALA A 141 -2.28 -9.81 13.14
N ALA A 142 -3.44 -9.90 13.78
CA ALA A 142 -4.05 -11.13 14.29
C ALA A 142 -5.58 -11.01 14.31
N GLU A 143 -6.30 -12.12 14.16
CA GLU A 143 -7.76 -12.18 14.32
C GLU A 143 -8.55 -11.10 13.55
N ASP A 144 -8.14 -10.83 12.30
CA ASP A 144 -8.70 -9.81 11.40
C ASP A 144 -8.73 -8.37 11.96
N ASN A 145 -7.93 -8.08 13.00
CA ASN A 145 -7.84 -6.78 13.71
C ASN A 145 -7.45 -5.55 12.87
N LEU A 146 -6.88 -5.75 11.68
CA LEU A 146 -6.39 -4.71 10.79
C LEU A 146 -6.72 -5.09 9.34
N GLN A 147 -6.58 -4.12 8.44
CA GLN A 147 -6.43 -4.34 7.01
C GLN A 147 -5.12 -3.70 6.58
N ILE A 148 -4.24 -4.45 5.92
CA ILE A 148 -2.92 -3.97 5.48
C ILE A 148 -2.83 -4.10 3.97
N CYS A 149 -2.78 -2.96 3.28
CA CYS A 149 -2.81 -2.88 1.82
C CYS A 149 -1.66 -2.04 1.27
N GLN A 150 -1.24 -2.34 0.05
CA GLN A 150 -0.22 -1.58 -0.67
C GLN A 150 -0.62 -1.51 -2.15
N PRO A 151 -1.59 -0.63 -2.48
CA PRO A 151 -2.19 -0.60 -3.80
C PRO A 151 -1.17 -0.19 -4.88
N SER A 152 -1.13 -0.93 -5.98
CA SER A 152 -0.19 -0.66 -7.08
C SER A 152 -0.77 0.22 -8.20
N THR A 153 -2.09 0.43 -8.25
CA THR A 153 -2.76 1.22 -9.30
C THR A 153 -3.74 2.24 -8.72
N ALA A 154 -4.04 3.29 -9.50
CA ALA A 154 -5.03 4.29 -9.13
C ALA A 154 -6.43 3.70 -8.89
N ALA A 155 -6.85 2.72 -9.69
CA ALA A 155 -8.13 2.02 -9.50
C ALA A 155 -8.17 1.22 -8.20
N GLN A 156 -7.07 0.54 -7.84
CA GLN A 156 -6.97 -0.18 -6.58
C GLN A 156 -7.10 0.77 -5.39
N TYR A 157 -6.41 1.91 -5.42
CA TYR A 157 -6.54 2.94 -4.38
C TYR A 157 -7.97 3.48 -4.28
N PHE A 158 -8.61 3.79 -5.41
CA PHE A 158 -10.01 4.25 -5.47
C PHE A 158 -10.98 3.25 -4.83
N HIS A 159 -10.93 1.99 -5.25
CA HIS A 159 -11.84 0.97 -4.76
C HIS A 159 -11.58 0.60 -3.31
N MET A 160 -10.32 0.56 -2.89
CA MET A 160 -9.94 0.29 -1.50
C MET A 160 -10.53 1.33 -0.54
N LEU A 161 -10.42 2.63 -0.87
CA LEU A 161 -10.99 3.70 -0.03
C LEU A 161 -12.52 3.66 0.00
N ARG A 162 -13.16 3.39 -1.15
CA ARG A 162 -14.62 3.24 -1.20
C ARG A 162 -15.08 2.03 -0.39
N ARG A 163 -14.36 0.92 -0.50
CA ARG A 163 -14.60 -0.30 0.28
C ARG A 163 -14.53 -0.02 1.78
N GLN A 164 -13.57 0.78 2.22
CA GLN A 164 -13.45 1.17 3.64
C GLN A 164 -14.65 1.99 4.11
N ALA A 165 -15.08 2.96 3.31
CA ALA A 165 -16.19 3.84 3.67
C ALA A 165 -17.57 3.14 3.64
N LEU A 166 -17.79 2.26 2.64
CA LEU A 166 -19.11 1.72 2.31
C LEU A 166 -19.42 0.35 2.94
N ARG A 167 -18.42 -0.37 3.47
CA ARG A 167 -18.68 -1.61 4.20
C ARG A 167 -19.47 -1.33 5.48
N ALA A 168 -20.11 -2.34 6.06
CA ALA A 168 -20.80 -2.19 7.35
C ALA A 168 -19.83 -2.31 8.54
N TRP A 169 -18.86 -3.22 8.46
CA TRP A 169 -17.85 -3.41 9.50
C TRP A 169 -16.73 -2.35 9.39
N ARG A 170 -16.23 -1.89 10.54
CA ARG A 170 -15.18 -0.89 10.69
C ARG A 170 -13.93 -1.51 11.30
N MET A 171 -12.94 -1.72 10.45
CA MET A 171 -11.60 -2.15 10.84
C MET A 171 -10.54 -1.18 10.32
N PRO A 172 -9.50 -0.86 11.08
CA PRO A 172 -8.48 0.07 10.63
C PRO A 172 -7.82 -0.39 9.34
N LEU A 173 -7.52 0.55 8.45
CA LEU A 173 -6.88 0.30 7.17
C LEU A 173 -5.52 0.98 7.11
N VAL A 174 -4.46 0.19 7.12
CA VAL A 174 -3.08 0.65 6.93
C VAL A 174 -2.73 0.53 5.45
N VAL A 175 -2.40 1.67 4.83
CA VAL A 175 -2.12 1.78 3.40
C VAL A 175 -0.69 2.25 3.20
N PHE A 176 0.12 1.43 2.55
CA PHE A 176 1.43 1.85 2.07
C PHE A 176 1.28 2.54 0.71
N THR A 177 1.19 3.87 0.75
CA THR A 177 0.96 4.69 -0.45
C THR A 177 2.26 4.90 -1.23
N PRO A 178 2.21 4.96 -2.57
CA PRO A 178 3.42 5.19 -3.35
C PRO A 178 3.89 6.65 -3.27
N LYS A 179 5.15 6.89 -3.62
CA LYS A 179 5.71 8.25 -3.82
C LYS A 179 5.99 8.53 -5.29
N SER A 180 6.95 7.84 -5.90
CA SER A 180 7.29 7.95 -7.33
C SER A 180 6.12 7.62 -8.26
N MET A 181 5.30 6.61 -7.89
CA MET A 181 4.18 6.20 -8.73
C MET A 181 3.07 7.25 -8.82
N LEU A 182 3.02 8.26 -7.95
CA LEU A 182 2.00 9.31 -8.01
C LEU A 182 1.95 10.06 -9.36
N ARG A 183 3.03 9.99 -10.16
CA ARG A 183 3.13 10.61 -11.50
C ARG A 183 3.45 9.61 -12.61
N HIS A 184 3.58 8.33 -12.30
CA HIS A 184 4.07 7.36 -13.28
C HIS A 184 2.91 6.75 -14.08
N ALA A 185 3.02 6.78 -15.42
CA ALA A 185 1.96 6.35 -16.33
C ALA A 185 1.49 4.90 -16.07
N ASP A 186 2.41 3.98 -15.76
CA ASP A 186 2.07 2.57 -15.50
C ASP A 186 1.17 2.36 -14.26
N SER A 187 1.08 3.33 -13.34
CA SER A 187 0.16 3.25 -12.20
C SER A 187 -1.18 3.94 -12.43
N SER A 188 -1.34 4.63 -13.57
CA SER A 188 -2.61 5.23 -13.96
C SER A 188 -3.66 4.15 -14.22
N SER A 189 -4.92 4.54 -14.23
CA SER A 189 -6.01 3.62 -14.53
C SER A 189 -7.03 4.31 -15.42
N PRO A 190 -7.59 3.60 -16.41
CA PRO A 190 -8.66 4.13 -17.23
C PRO A 190 -9.92 4.33 -16.38
N VAL A 191 -10.82 5.21 -16.81
CA VAL A 191 -12.05 5.55 -16.06
C VAL A 191 -12.93 4.31 -15.88
N GLU A 192 -12.97 3.42 -16.87
CA GLU A 192 -13.72 2.17 -16.85
C GLU A 192 -13.30 1.26 -15.69
N ALA A 193 -12.02 1.27 -15.32
CA ALA A 193 -11.54 0.53 -14.16
C ALA A 193 -12.09 1.09 -12.83
N LEU A 194 -12.51 2.36 -12.80
CA LEU A 194 -13.13 3.00 -11.64
C LEU A 194 -14.65 2.75 -11.58
N THR A 195 -15.32 2.68 -12.74
CA THR A 195 -16.79 2.58 -12.82
C THR A 195 -17.30 1.14 -12.79
N ALA A 196 -16.56 0.19 -13.34
CA ALA A 196 -16.96 -1.22 -13.42
C ALA A 196 -16.11 -2.18 -12.56
N GLY A 197 -14.98 -1.68 -12.03
CA GLY A 197 -14.07 -2.48 -11.22
C GLY A 197 -14.49 -2.67 -9.76
N ARG A 198 -13.64 -3.37 -9.02
CA ARG A 198 -13.66 -3.46 -7.56
C ARG A 198 -12.23 -3.55 -7.04
N PHE A 199 -12.06 -3.52 -5.72
CA PHE A 199 -10.74 -3.78 -5.13
C PHE A 199 -10.45 -5.27 -5.21
N GLU A 200 -9.39 -5.63 -5.93
CA GLU A 200 -8.88 -6.99 -5.97
C GLU A 200 -7.77 -7.15 -4.93
N THR A 201 -7.82 -8.20 -4.11
CA THR A 201 -6.76 -8.46 -3.13
C THR A 201 -5.47 -9.00 -3.77
N VAL A 202 -5.60 -9.61 -4.94
CA VAL A 202 -4.51 -10.13 -5.78
C VAL A 202 -4.82 -9.76 -7.22
N LEU A 203 -3.87 -9.15 -7.91
CA LEU A 203 -3.93 -8.91 -9.35
C LEU A 203 -3.10 -9.95 -10.08
N ALA A 204 -3.71 -10.59 -11.07
CA ALA A 204 -3.00 -11.43 -12.02
C ALA A 204 -2.06 -10.59 -12.90
N ASP A 205 -1.29 -11.28 -13.73
CA ASP A 205 -0.49 -10.64 -14.76
C ASP A 205 -1.38 -9.90 -15.76
N LEU A 206 -0.89 -8.78 -16.29
CA LEU A 206 -1.65 -7.96 -17.25
C LEU A 206 -1.80 -8.64 -18.61
N GLU A 207 -0.81 -9.47 -18.97
CA GLU A 207 -0.88 -10.27 -20.19
C GLU A 207 -0.84 -11.75 -19.77
N GLU A 208 -1.79 -12.53 -20.27
CA GLU A 208 -1.88 -13.95 -19.93
C GLU A 208 -0.67 -14.70 -20.46
N ARG A 209 -0.01 -15.45 -19.56
CA ARG A 209 1.15 -16.30 -19.86
C ARG A 209 0.93 -17.68 -19.28
N PRO A 210 -0.01 -18.49 -19.79
CA PRO A 210 -0.35 -19.79 -19.20
C PRO A 210 0.86 -20.73 -19.12
N ASP A 211 1.80 -20.60 -20.06
CA ASP A 211 3.03 -21.41 -20.14
C ASP A 211 4.19 -20.88 -19.28
N ALA A 212 3.96 -19.87 -18.44
CA ALA A 212 4.99 -19.32 -17.57
C ALA A 212 5.53 -20.39 -16.62
N ARG A 213 6.86 -20.58 -16.65
CA ARG A 213 7.58 -21.55 -15.81
C ARG A 213 7.98 -20.97 -14.45
N ARG A 214 7.93 -19.64 -14.32
CA ARG A 214 8.22 -18.88 -13.12
C ARG A 214 7.10 -17.88 -12.86
N VAL A 215 6.76 -17.69 -11.60
CA VAL A 215 5.85 -16.64 -11.15
C VAL A 215 6.54 -15.74 -10.13
N LEU A 216 6.66 -14.45 -10.43
CA LEU A 216 7.07 -13.44 -9.46
C LEU A 216 5.84 -12.95 -8.72
N VAL A 217 5.89 -12.95 -7.39
CA VAL A 217 4.85 -12.41 -6.53
C VAL A 217 5.44 -11.24 -5.76
N CYS A 218 4.78 -10.09 -5.79
CA CYS A 218 5.27 -8.87 -5.18
C CYS A 218 4.12 -7.94 -4.79
N THR A 219 4.42 -6.77 -4.22
CA THR A 219 3.43 -5.81 -3.73
C THR A 219 3.92 -4.38 -3.96
N GLY A 220 3.01 -3.44 -4.23
CA GLY A 220 3.35 -2.03 -4.40
C GLY A 220 4.15 -1.70 -5.65
N LYS A 221 5.07 -0.73 -5.55
CA LYS A 221 5.69 -0.11 -6.74
C LYS A 221 6.57 -1.07 -7.55
N ILE A 222 7.21 -2.04 -6.90
CA ILE A 222 8.14 -2.99 -7.53
C ILE A 222 7.47 -3.82 -8.64
N VAL A 223 6.14 -3.98 -8.59
CA VAL A 223 5.34 -4.62 -9.64
C VAL A 223 5.61 -3.98 -11.01
N HIS A 224 5.67 -2.65 -11.05
CA HIS A 224 5.88 -1.89 -12.29
C HIS A 224 7.31 -1.99 -12.78
N GLU A 225 8.28 -1.94 -11.88
CA GLU A 225 9.69 -2.10 -12.21
C GLU A 225 10.00 -3.52 -12.73
N LEU A 226 9.37 -4.55 -12.16
CA LEU A 226 9.48 -5.93 -12.64
C LEU A 226 8.84 -6.09 -14.02
N ARG A 227 7.68 -5.47 -14.27
CA ARG A 227 7.05 -5.49 -15.61
C ARG A 227 7.92 -4.79 -16.65
N ALA A 228 8.48 -3.63 -16.32
CA ALA A 228 9.41 -2.91 -17.19
C ALA A 228 10.67 -3.73 -17.47
N GLU A 229 11.25 -4.38 -16.45
CA GLU A 229 12.43 -5.23 -16.61
C GLU A 229 12.13 -6.48 -17.44
N ARG A 230 10.97 -7.13 -17.23
CA ARG A 230 10.52 -8.27 -18.05
C ARG A 230 10.43 -7.87 -19.52
N LYS A 231 9.80 -6.73 -19.81
CA LYS A 231 9.68 -6.19 -21.17
C LYS A 231 11.06 -5.91 -21.77
N ARG A 232 11.98 -5.32 -21.01
CA ARG A 232 13.36 -5.06 -21.45
C ARG A 232 14.13 -6.34 -21.80
N ARG A 233 13.82 -7.45 -21.10
CA ARG A 233 14.42 -8.77 -21.34
C ARG A 233 13.77 -9.54 -22.48
N ASN A 234 12.61 -9.11 -22.96
CA ASN A 234 11.72 -9.91 -23.82
C ASN A 234 11.45 -11.29 -23.18
N ASP A 235 11.17 -11.32 -21.87
CA ASP A 235 10.88 -12.57 -21.15
C ASP A 235 9.38 -12.85 -21.13
N ASP A 236 9.01 -13.88 -21.87
CA ASP A 236 7.68 -14.47 -22.03
C ASP A 236 7.46 -15.71 -21.15
N THR A 237 8.48 -16.15 -20.41
CA THR A 237 8.45 -17.34 -19.54
C THR A 237 8.13 -17.03 -18.07
N THR A 238 8.05 -15.75 -17.71
CA THR A 238 7.83 -15.27 -16.34
C THR A 238 6.53 -14.47 -16.20
N ALA A 239 5.64 -14.95 -15.34
CA ALA A 239 4.43 -14.23 -14.94
C ALA A 239 4.68 -13.34 -13.72
N ILE A 240 3.93 -12.24 -13.59
CA ILE A 240 4.03 -11.30 -12.45
C ILE A 240 2.65 -11.13 -11.80
N ILE A 241 2.54 -11.50 -10.52
CA ILE A 241 1.34 -11.35 -9.69
C ILE A 241 1.58 -10.24 -8.66
N SER A 242 0.60 -9.36 -8.48
CA SER A 242 0.61 -8.36 -7.39
C SER A 242 -0.30 -8.80 -6.25
N VAL A 243 0.19 -8.76 -5.02
CA VAL A 243 -0.60 -8.90 -3.80
C VAL A 243 -0.90 -7.50 -3.27
N GLU A 244 -2.14 -7.07 -3.41
CA GLU A 244 -2.57 -5.68 -3.10
C GLU A 244 -3.02 -5.54 -1.64
N GLN A 245 -3.44 -6.66 -1.04
CA GLN A 245 -3.77 -6.78 0.38
C GLN A 245 -2.89 -7.84 1.02
N LEU A 246 -2.04 -7.45 1.97
CA LEU A 246 -1.17 -8.34 2.73
C LEU A 246 -1.89 -8.94 3.94
N TYR A 247 -2.80 -8.19 4.57
CA TYR A 247 -3.60 -8.65 5.70
C TYR A 247 -5.06 -8.16 5.62
N PRO A 248 -6.06 -9.01 5.93
CA PRO A 248 -5.96 -10.46 6.02
C PRO A 248 -5.41 -11.08 4.73
N PHE A 249 -4.59 -12.14 4.85
CA PHE A 249 -3.86 -12.66 3.69
C PHE A 249 -4.80 -13.37 2.70
N PRO A 250 -4.74 -13.05 1.41
CA PRO A 250 -5.68 -13.55 0.41
C PRO A 250 -5.32 -14.96 -0.07
N ASN A 251 -5.41 -15.95 0.82
CA ASN A 251 -5.05 -17.34 0.51
C ASN A 251 -5.78 -17.88 -0.73
N THR A 252 -7.11 -17.77 -0.77
CA THR A 252 -7.92 -18.29 -1.88
C THR A 252 -7.65 -17.53 -3.18
N PRO A 253 -7.76 -16.18 -3.24
CA PRO A 253 -7.47 -15.45 -4.48
C PRO A 253 -6.04 -15.68 -5.01
N LEU A 254 -5.06 -15.81 -4.12
CA LEU A 254 -3.68 -16.09 -4.52
C LEU A 254 -3.53 -17.50 -5.09
N ALA A 255 -4.10 -18.51 -4.44
CA ALA A 255 -4.06 -19.89 -4.92
C ALA A 255 -4.74 -20.03 -6.30
N GLU A 256 -5.91 -19.40 -6.48
CA GLU A 256 -6.63 -19.37 -7.76
C GLU A 256 -5.81 -18.66 -8.86
N THR A 257 -5.13 -17.57 -8.53
CA THR A 257 -4.27 -16.86 -9.49
C THR A 257 -3.05 -17.69 -9.86
N LEU A 258 -2.42 -18.38 -8.90
CA LEU A 258 -1.29 -19.28 -9.14
C LEU A 258 -1.68 -20.52 -9.96
N ALA A 259 -2.92 -20.99 -9.84
CA ALA A 259 -3.42 -22.14 -10.60
C ALA A 259 -3.49 -21.89 -12.12
N ARG A 260 -3.48 -20.62 -12.56
CA ARG A 260 -3.45 -20.22 -13.98
C ARG A 260 -2.14 -20.57 -14.69
N TYR A 261 -1.11 -20.98 -13.95
CA TYR A 261 0.23 -21.24 -14.47
C TYR A 261 0.67 -22.70 -14.24
N PRO A 262 0.02 -23.71 -14.83
CA PRO A 262 0.26 -25.13 -14.53
C PRO A 262 1.71 -25.57 -14.79
N GLU A 263 2.44 -24.89 -15.67
CA GLU A 263 3.85 -25.21 -15.95
C GLU A 263 4.85 -24.53 -15.00
N ALA A 264 4.36 -23.68 -14.07
CA ALA A 264 5.21 -23.02 -13.10
C ALA A 264 5.92 -24.04 -12.20
N ARG A 265 7.25 -23.99 -12.18
CA ARG A 265 8.10 -24.83 -11.31
C ARG A 265 8.54 -24.09 -10.06
N GLU A 266 8.42 -22.78 -10.07
CA GLU A 266 8.82 -21.94 -8.96
C GLU A 266 8.02 -20.65 -8.84
N VAL A 267 7.89 -20.22 -7.59
CA VAL A 267 7.34 -18.92 -7.20
C VAL A 267 8.42 -18.13 -6.48
N VAL A 268 8.59 -16.87 -6.83
CA VAL A 268 9.59 -15.98 -6.22
C VAL A 268 8.88 -14.80 -5.58
N TRP A 269 8.99 -14.67 -4.26
CA TRP A 269 8.61 -13.43 -3.57
C TRP A 269 9.66 -12.36 -3.81
N VAL A 270 9.28 -11.26 -4.46
CA VAL A 270 10.18 -10.14 -4.74
C VAL A 270 9.74 -8.92 -3.94
N GLN A 271 10.67 -8.35 -3.17
CA GLN A 271 10.41 -7.14 -2.39
C GLN A 271 11.65 -6.24 -2.41
N GLU A 272 11.43 -4.93 -2.29
CA GLU A 272 12.51 -3.94 -2.24
C GLU A 272 13.13 -3.84 -0.85
N GLU A 273 12.34 -4.14 0.17
CA GLU A 273 12.72 -4.02 1.56
C GLU A 273 13.84 -5.02 1.90
N PRO A 274 14.75 -4.66 2.83
CA PRO A 274 15.71 -5.58 3.44
C PRO A 274 15.07 -6.88 3.90
N LYS A 275 15.84 -7.97 3.95
CA LYS A 275 15.38 -9.29 4.41
C LYS A 275 14.68 -9.28 5.78
N ASN A 276 15.11 -8.39 6.68
CA ASN A 276 14.53 -8.23 8.02
C ASN A 276 13.33 -7.26 8.08
N MET A 277 12.86 -6.77 6.94
CA MET A 277 11.79 -5.78 6.81
C MET A 277 10.80 -6.20 5.72
N GLY A 278 9.77 -5.38 5.50
CA GLY A 278 8.75 -5.65 4.50
C GLY A 278 7.92 -6.87 4.87
N ALA A 279 7.32 -7.51 3.86
CA ALA A 279 6.41 -8.62 4.11
C ALA A 279 7.08 -10.01 4.10
N HIS A 280 8.41 -10.08 3.99
CA HIS A 280 9.15 -11.33 3.77
C HIS A 280 8.77 -12.46 4.74
N PHE A 281 8.89 -12.22 6.05
CA PHE A 281 8.61 -13.22 7.08
C PHE A 281 7.14 -13.59 7.18
N TYR A 282 6.25 -12.71 6.73
CA TYR A 282 4.82 -12.94 6.76
C TYR A 282 4.33 -13.72 5.53
N VAL A 283 4.79 -13.34 4.33
CA VAL A 283 4.28 -13.84 3.04
C VAL A 283 4.95 -15.15 2.64
N VAL A 284 6.26 -15.30 2.82
CA VAL A 284 6.98 -16.49 2.32
C VAL A 284 6.47 -17.82 2.90
N PRO A 285 6.20 -17.93 4.22
CA PRO A 285 5.60 -19.16 4.76
C PRO A 285 4.22 -19.47 4.16
N ARG A 286 3.41 -18.44 3.89
CA ARG A 286 2.08 -18.58 3.29
C ARG A 286 2.16 -18.97 1.81
N LEU A 287 3.13 -18.42 1.07
CA LEU A 287 3.42 -18.85 -0.30
C LEU A 287 3.87 -20.31 -0.36
N LYS A 288 4.72 -20.76 0.57
CA LYS A 288 5.12 -22.17 0.69
C LYS A 288 3.92 -23.08 0.95
N ALA A 289 2.96 -22.63 1.76
CA ALA A 289 1.74 -23.37 2.01
C ALA A 289 0.81 -23.45 0.78
N ALA A 290 0.71 -22.37 0.01
CA ALA A 290 -0.13 -22.25 -1.18
C ALA A 290 0.46 -22.94 -2.43
N PHE A 291 1.79 -22.92 -2.60
CA PHE A 291 2.48 -23.47 -3.77
C PHE A 291 3.33 -24.69 -3.39
N ARG A 292 2.68 -25.85 -3.25
CA ARG A 292 3.33 -27.09 -2.77
C ARG A 292 4.03 -27.91 -3.86
N ARG A 293 3.76 -27.63 -5.14
CA ARG A 293 4.22 -28.44 -6.28
C ARG A 293 5.61 -28.05 -6.81
N GLY A 294 6.24 -27.03 -6.24
CA GLY A 294 7.53 -26.52 -6.70
C GLY A 294 8.23 -25.66 -5.66
N GLY A 295 9.33 -25.02 -6.06
CA GLY A 295 10.16 -24.23 -5.16
C GLY A 295 9.58 -22.84 -4.87
N VAL A 296 9.67 -22.39 -3.61
CA VAL A 296 9.40 -21.00 -3.24
C VAL A 296 10.70 -20.32 -2.82
N ARG A 297 11.10 -19.28 -3.56
CA ARG A 297 12.30 -18.47 -3.30
C ARG A 297 11.91 -17.04 -2.94
N SER A 298 12.89 -16.26 -2.49
CA SER A 298 12.70 -14.82 -2.31
C SER A 298 13.90 -14.00 -2.75
N VAL A 299 13.62 -12.86 -3.37
CA VAL A 299 14.59 -11.84 -3.79
C VAL A 299 14.27 -10.55 -3.05
N LYS A 300 15.28 -10.03 -2.34
CA LYS A 300 15.17 -8.93 -1.40
C LYS A 300 16.52 -8.26 -1.22
N ARG A 301 16.55 -7.04 -0.66
CA ARG A 301 17.80 -6.42 -0.21
C ARG A 301 18.40 -7.18 0.97
N GLN A 302 19.71 -7.02 1.17
CA GLN A 302 20.40 -7.57 2.35
C GLN A 302 19.81 -7.01 3.63
N ALA A 303 19.84 -7.80 4.71
CA ALA A 303 19.39 -7.33 6.02
C ALA A 303 20.23 -6.12 6.48
N SER A 304 19.58 -5.14 7.08
CA SER A 304 20.21 -3.91 7.55
C SER A 304 19.50 -3.38 8.79
N ALA A 305 20.25 -2.71 9.66
CA ALA A 305 19.66 -1.97 10.79
C ALA A 305 18.92 -0.71 10.29
N SER A 306 19.52 -0.01 9.32
CA SER A 306 18.93 1.14 8.67
C SER A 306 17.92 0.69 7.59
N PRO A 307 16.73 1.31 7.47
CA PRO A 307 15.76 0.94 6.46
C PRO A 307 16.30 0.98 5.03
N ALA A 308 17.07 2.00 4.70
CA ALA A 308 17.69 2.17 3.39
C ALA A 308 19.11 2.74 3.51
N THR A 309 19.88 2.65 2.43
CA THR A 309 21.18 3.31 2.30
C THR A 309 21.00 4.82 2.14
N GLY A 310 21.93 5.61 2.70
CA GLY A 310 22.00 7.06 2.49
C GLY A 310 22.67 7.46 1.16
N SER A 311 23.21 6.50 0.40
CA SER A 311 23.88 6.76 -0.87
C SER A 311 23.00 6.41 -2.06
N GLY A 312 22.66 7.41 -2.88
CA GLY A 312 21.90 7.20 -4.11
C GLY A 312 22.58 6.24 -5.09
N LYS A 313 23.92 6.27 -5.18
CA LYS A 313 24.67 5.33 -6.03
C LYS A 313 24.56 3.88 -5.52
N ALA A 314 24.67 3.69 -4.20
CA ALA A 314 24.50 2.36 -3.61
C ALA A 314 23.06 1.84 -3.84
N HIS A 315 22.06 2.71 -3.64
CA HIS A 315 20.66 2.38 -3.90
C HIS A 315 20.43 1.91 -5.35
N GLN A 316 20.99 2.62 -6.34
CA GLN A 316 20.88 2.22 -7.76
C GLN A 316 21.49 0.84 -8.03
N VAL A 317 22.65 0.55 -7.42
CA VAL A 317 23.30 -0.76 -7.54
C VAL A 317 22.44 -1.86 -6.90
N GLU A 318 21.90 -1.63 -5.71
CA GLU A 318 20.99 -2.56 -5.04
C GLU A 318 19.74 -2.82 -5.88
N GLN A 319 19.10 -1.77 -6.40
CA GLN A 319 17.87 -1.90 -7.19
C GLN A 319 18.12 -2.69 -8.48
N LYS A 320 19.19 -2.36 -9.21
CA LYS A 320 19.57 -3.08 -10.43
C LYS A 320 19.89 -4.55 -10.13
N THR A 321 20.57 -4.82 -9.03
CA THR A 321 20.92 -6.18 -8.60
C THR A 321 19.67 -6.98 -8.24
N LEU A 322 18.75 -6.37 -7.50
CA LEU A 322 17.47 -6.96 -7.11
C LEU A 322 16.64 -7.35 -8.34
N LEU A 323 16.47 -6.44 -9.30
CA LEU A 323 15.77 -6.72 -10.55
C LEU A 323 16.49 -7.82 -11.34
N ALA A 324 17.82 -7.82 -11.39
CA ALA A 324 18.57 -8.88 -12.07
C ALA A 324 18.37 -10.26 -11.42
N LEU A 325 18.37 -10.33 -10.09
CA LEU A 325 18.16 -11.56 -9.33
C LEU A 325 16.73 -12.08 -9.46
N ALA A 326 15.72 -11.19 -9.55
CA ALA A 326 14.32 -11.58 -9.73
C ALA A 326 14.10 -12.42 -10.99
N PHE A 327 14.85 -12.11 -12.05
CA PHE A 327 14.83 -12.87 -13.31
C PHE A 327 15.96 -13.91 -13.42
N GLY A 328 16.84 -14.04 -12.42
CA GLY A 328 17.94 -15.01 -12.41
C GLY A 328 17.51 -16.43 -12.03
N THR A 329 18.17 -17.44 -12.63
CA THR A 329 17.96 -18.88 -12.33
C THR A 329 18.89 -19.43 -11.24
N GLY A 330 19.79 -18.60 -10.68
CA GLY A 330 20.77 -19.04 -9.69
C GLY A 330 20.15 -19.41 -8.33
N ASN A 331 20.61 -20.52 -7.75
CA ASN A 331 20.46 -20.85 -6.34
C ASN A 331 21.07 -19.71 -5.51
N THR A 332 20.24 -18.81 -5.00
CA THR A 332 20.58 -17.94 -3.88
C THR A 332 20.03 -18.56 -2.60
N GLU A 333 20.43 -19.80 -2.35
CA GLU A 333 20.63 -20.27 -0.97
C GLU A 333 21.96 -19.68 -0.51
N GLY A 334 21.88 -18.44 -0.05
CA GLY A 334 22.95 -17.75 0.67
C GLY A 334 22.30 -17.13 1.90
N GLU A 335 22.79 -17.55 3.06
CA GLU A 335 22.21 -17.46 4.42
C GLU A 335 21.57 -16.14 4.84
#